data_AF-A0A023FXU1-F1
#
_entry.id   AF-A0A023FXU1-F1
#
_cell.length_a   1.000
_cell.length_b   1.000
_cell.length_c   1.000
_cell.angle_alpha   90.00
_cell.angle_beta   90.00
_cell.angle_gamma   90.00
#
_symmetry.space_group_name_H-M   'P 1'
#
loop_
_entity.id
_entity.type
_entity.pdbx_description
1 polymer ?
#
loop_
_entity_poly.entity_id
_entity_poly.type
_entity_poly.pdbx_seq_one_letter_code
_entity_poly.pdbx_strand_id
1 'polypeptide(L)'
;SLGGPLRYERPCVLWLQCDQNVLDKRLDARVDDMINAGLIQEMEEFHERYNKHRLDHNLEADYTKGIFQSIGFKEFHKYLLMNTEEKASPEGQKAFAEGLWLMKQVTKRYSRKQKKWIVQRFLRTPDRQVPPIYSLDATDVSRWDQSARDKAFEIVNDFVEGREPSHEPIPLLDSNNNRQRLFTCSICDVAVIGNITWEAHQKSKRHLALVKQRRETEECSDTDRNCAQEPAMVQD
;
A
#
# COMPACT_ATOMS: atom_id res chain seq x y z
N SER A 1 7.56 -2.32 -14.82
CA SER A 1 6.71 -2.61 -16.00
C SER A 1 6.26 -1.31 -16.61
N LEU A 2 6.84 -0.92 -17.75
CA LEU A 2 6.28 0.14 -18.59
C LEU A 2 4.92 -0.37 -19.07
N GLY A 3 3.83 0.20 -18.57
CA GLY A 3 2.49 -0.25 -18.94
C GLY A 3 2.23 0.10 -20.40
N GLY A 4 1.80 -0.86 -21.22
CA GLY A 4 1.37 -0.60 -22.59
C GLY A 4 0.19 0.37 -22.69
N PRO A 5 -0.19 0.77 -23.91
CA PRO A 5 -1.31 1.69 -24.15
C PRO A 5 -2.63 1.14 -23.61
N LEU A 6 -3.65 2.01 -23.52
CA LEU A 6 -4.99 1.58 -23.14
C LEU A 6 -5.54 0.64 -24.23
N ARG A 7 -6.15 -0.47 -23.80
CA ARG A 7 -6.75 -1.45 -24.73
C ARG A 7 -7.94 -0.89 -25.51
N TYR A 8 -8.72 -0.02 -24.86
CA TYR A 8 -9.91 0.62 -25.43
C TYR A 8 -9.64 2.10 -25.64
N GLU A 9 -10.21 2.66 -26.70
CA GLU A 9 -9.95 4.05 -27.11
C GLU A 9 -10.60 5.07 -26.18
N ARG A 10 -11.83 4.82 -25.74
CA ARG A 10 -12.59 5.71 -24.86
C ARG A 10 -12.96 5.01 -23.55
N PRO A 11 -12.04 4.80 -22.61
CA PRO A 11 -12.38 4.33 -21.27
C PRO A 11 -12.90 5.49 -20.42
N CYS A 12 -14.00 5.29 -19.69
CA CYS A 12 -14.53 6.23 -18.71
C CYS A 12 -14.39 5.64 -17.31
N VAL A 13 -13.68 6.32 -16.41
CA VAL A 13 -13.48 5.88 -15.03
C VAL A 13 -14.18 6.84 -14.08
N LEU A 14 -15.17 6.33 -13.35
CA LEU A 14 -15.83 7.05 -12.28
C LEU A 14 -15.16 6.67 -10.95
N TRP A 15 -14.69 7.66 -10.20
CA TRP A 15 -14.06 7.44 -8.91
C TRP A 15 -14.88 8.07 -7.78
N LEU A 16 -15.54 7.21 -7.00
CA LEU A 16 -16.18 7.58 -5.75
C LEU A 16 -15.12 7.94 -4.69
N GLN A 17 -15.15 9.21 -4.27
CA GLN A 17 -14.27 9.75 -3.25
C GLN A 17 -15.04 10.02 -1.96
N CYS A 18 -14.34 9.93 -0.84
CA CYS A 18 -14.87 10.28 0.46
C CYS A 18 -13.73 10.91 1.27
N ASP A 19 -14.06 11.91 2.11
CA ASP A 19 -13.14 12.36 3.15
C ASP A 19 -12.64 11.16 3.98
N GLN A 20 -11.35 11.15 4.30
CA GLN A 20 -10.72 10.00 4.94
C GLN A 20 -11.21 9.80 6.37
N ASN A 21 -11.49 10.87 7.12
CA ASN A 21 -11.94 10.76 8.50
C ASN A 21 -13.39 10.29 8.55
N VAL A 22 -14.24 10.79 7.63
CA VAL A 22 -15.61 10.30 7.46
C VAL A 22 -15.62 8.83 7.05
N LEU A 23 -14.78 8.45 6.08
CA LEU A 23 -14.66 7.07 5.63
C LEU A 23 -14.20 6.14 6.75
N ASP A 24 -13.19 6.53 7.53
CA ASP A 24 -12.69 5.72 8.64
C ASP A 24 -13.78 5.41 9.68
N LYS A 25 -14.62 6.40 10.04
CA LYS A 25 -15.75 6.20 10.95
C LYS A 25 -16.78 5.24 10.36
N ARG A 26 -17.11 5.37 9.07
CA ARG A 26 -18.04 4.46 8.37
C ARG A 26 -17.48 3.05 8.27
N LEU A 27 -16.19 2.90 8.04
CA LEU A 27 -15.54 1.59 7.98
C LEU A 27 -15.57 0.91 9.35
N ASP A 28 -15.32 1.64 10.44
CA ASP A 28 -15.41 1.09 11.79
C ASP A 28 -16.86 0.62 12.09
N ALA A 29 -17.87 1.45 11.81
CA ALA A 29 -19.27 1.09 12.00
C ALA A 29 -19.70 -0.09 11.12
N ARG A 30 -19.29 -0.11 9.85
CA ARG A 30 -19.59 -1.23 8.94
C ARG A 30 -19.01 -2.54 9.45
N VAL A 31 -17.81 -2.53 10.04
CA VAL A 31 -17.24 -3.75 10.63
C VAL A 31 -18.11 -4.23 11.79
N ASP A 32 -18.60 -3.33 12.65
CA ASP A 32 -19.53 -3.70 13.72
C ASP A 32 -20.83 -4.30 13.17
N ASP A 33 -21.41 -3.69 12.12
CA ASP A 33 -22.59 -4.22 11.43
C ASP A 33 -22.34 -5.60 10.82
N MET A 34 -21.15 -5.84 10.26
CA MET A 34 -20.77 -7.15 9.71
C MET A 34 -20.73 -8.23 10.81
N ILE A 35 -20.19 -7.90 11.99
CA ILE A 35 -20.21 -8.82 13.13
C ILE A 35 -21.65 -9.13 13.55
N ASN A 36 -22.48 -8.10 13.69
CA ASN A 36 -23.89 -8.25 14.05
C ASN A 36 -24.69 -9.05 13.03
N ALA A 37 -24.30 -8.98 11.75
CA ALA A 37 -24.90 -9.74 10.66
C ALA A 37 -24.42 -11.21 10.58
N GLY A 38 -23.50 -11.64 11.46
CA GLY A 38 -23.07 -13.04 11.53
C GLY A 38 -21.75 -13.37 10.85
N LEU A 39 -20.90 -12.38 10.53
CA LEU A 39 -19.59 -12.62 9.87
C LEU A 39 -18.75 -13.72 10.54
N ILE A 40 -18.78 -13.79 11.87
CA ILE A 40 -18.00 -14.77 12.64
C ILE A 40 -18.50 -16.18 12.39
N GLN A 41 -19.82 -16.37 12.41
CA GLN A 41 -20.45 -17.65 12.09
C GLN A 41 -20.10 -18.07 10.65
N GLU A 42 -20.18 -17.15 9.69
CA GLU A 42 -19.80 -17.44 8.30
C GLU A 42 -18.34 -17.90 8.19
N MET A 43 -17.42 -17.28 8.93
CA MET A 43 -16.01 -17.66 8.93
C MET A 43 -15.76 -19.03 9.59
N GLU A 44 -16.47 -19.34 10.67
CA GLU A 44 -16.40 -20.65 11.34
C GLU A 44 -16.92 -21.75 10.42
N GLU A 45 -18.11 -21.58 9.84
CA GLU A 45 -18.71 -22.53 8.89
C GLU A 45 -17.84 -22.72 7.64
N PHE A 46 -17.21 -21.65 7.15
CA PHE A 46 -16.27 -21.75 6.05
C PHE A 46 -15.01 -22.52 6.44
N HIS A 47 -14.44 -22.24 7.60
CA HIS A 47 -13.22 -22.88 8.09
C HIS A 47 -13.42 -24.39 8.33
N GLU A 48 -14.57 -24.77 8.90
CA GLU A 48 -14.95 -26.18 9.09
C GLU A 48 -15.09 -26.91 7.75
N ARG A 49 -15.86 -26.34 6.81
CA ARG A 49 -16.06 -26.93 5.47
C ARG A 49 -14.74 -27.07 4.72
N TYR A 50 -13.89 -26.05 4.78
CA TYR A 50 -12.57 -26.07 4.15
C TYR A 50 -11.69 -27.17 4.75
N ASN A 51 -11.62 -27.28 6.08
CA ASN A 51 -10.82 -28.30 6.74
C ASN A 51 -11.29 -29.71 6.44
N LYS A 52 -12.61 -29.94 6.45
CA LYS A 52 -13.20 -31.22 6.05
C LYS A 52 -12.78 -31.61 4.64
N HIS A 53 -13.02 -30.71 3.67
CA HIS A 53 -12.65 -30.94 2.27
C HIS A 53 -11.15 -31.23 2.11
N ARG A 54 -10.31 -30.44 2.80
CA ARG A 54 -8.86 -30.57 2.76
C ARG A 54 -8.39 -31.93 3.29
N LEU A 55 -8.95 -32.39 4.41
CA LEU A 55 -8.62 -33.69 5.00
C LEU A 55 -9.10 -34.85 4.11
N ASP A 56 -10.32 -34.75 3.58
CA ASP A 56 -10.90 -35.76 2.67
C ASP A 56 -10.06 -35.96 1.40
N HIS A 57 -9.34 -34.92 0.96
CA HIS A 57 -8.50 -34.94 -0.24
C HIS A 57 -6.98 -34.96 0.06
N ASN A 58 -6.59 -35.16 1.33
CA ASN A 58 -5.20 -35.19 1.80
C ASN A 58 -4.35 -33.98 1.35
N LEU A 59 -4.95 -32.77 1.39
CA LEU A 59 -4.32 -31.52 1.00
C LEU A 59 -3.69 -30.81 2.21
N GLU A 60 -2.64 -30.02 1.99
CA GLU A 60 -2.06 -29.16 3.04
C GLU A 60 -2.84 -27.86 3.23
N ALA A 61 -2.78 -27.29 4.44
CA ALA A 61 -3.48 -26.04 4.73
C ALA A 61 -2.66 -24.84 4.25
N ASP A 62 -3.08 -24.21 3.14
CA ASP A 62 -2.45 -22.98 2.64
C ASP A 62 -3.32 -21.74 2.88
N TYR A 63 -3.12 -21.10 4.02
CA TYR A 63 -3.79 -19.84 4.38
C TYR A 63 -3.15 -18.59 3.72
N THR A 64 -2.16 -18.77 2.82
CA THR A 64 -1.44 -17.66 2.18
C THR A 64 -2.01 -17.27 0.81
N LYS A 65 -3.02 -17.99 0.31
CA LYS A 65 -3.56 -17.78 -1.04
C LYS A 65 -5.08 -17.66 -1.06
N GLY A 66 -5.61 -17.17 -2.18
CA GLY A 66 -7.04 -17.13 -2.47
C GLY A 66 -7.84 -16.37 -1.41
N ILE A 67 -8.98 -16.96 -1.03
CA ILE A 67 -9.94 -16.35 -0.10
C ILE A 67 -9.36 -16.07 1.29
N PHE A 68 -8.32 -16.79 1.71
CA PHE A 68 -7.62 -16.54 2.98
C PHE A 68 -6.80 -15.25 3.00
N GLN A 69 -6.62 -14.59 1.84
CA GLN A 69 -6.05 -13.24 1.78
C GLN A 69 -7.07 -12.12 2.05
N SER A 70 -8.35 -12.47 2.20
CA SER A 70 -9.41 -11.54 2.57
C SER A 70 -9.19 -10.99 3.97
N ILE A 71 -9.53 -9.72 4.16
CA ILE A 71 -9.56 -9.07 5.48
C ILE A 71 -10.69 -9.72 6.30
N GLY A 72 -10.38 -10.18 7.51
CA GLY A 72 -11.25 -10.92 8.40
C GLY A 72 -10.58 -12.22 8.87
N PHE A 73 -10.30 -13.14 7.94
CA PHE A 73 -9.79 -14.47 8.29
C PHE A 73 -8.47 -14.45 9.05
N LYS A 74 -7.50 -13.66 8.59
CA LYS A 74 -6.17 -13.59 9.23
C LYS A 74 -6.25 -12.95 10.60
N GLU A 75 -7.09 -11.92 10.72
CA GLU A 75 -7.28 -11.17 11.95
C GLU A 75 -7.99 -12.02 13.02
N PHE A 76 -8.94 -12.86 12.61
CA PHE A 76 -9.64 -13.78 13.51
C PHE A 76 -9.02 -15.19 13.60
N HIS A 77 -7.90 -15.46 12.92
CA HIS A 77 -7.34 -16.81 12.81
C HIS A 77 -7.15 -17.50 14.16
N LYS A 78 -6.59 -16.78 15.14
CA LYS A 78 -6.40 -17.28 16.52
C LYS A 78 -7.72 -17.67 17.18
N TYR A 79 -8.76 -16.83 17.03
CA TYR A 79 -10.09 -17.09 17.58
C TYR A 79 -10.77 -18.27 16.88
N LEU A 80 -10.64 -18.37 15.55
CA LEU A 80 -11.26 -19.44 14.75
C LEU A 80 -10.68 -20.83 15.03
N LEU A 81 -9.42 -20.92 15.46
CA LEU A 81 -8.75 -22.17 15.83
C LEU A 81 -9.08 -22.66 17.24
N MET A 82 -9.67 -21.82 18.09
CA MET A 82 -10.05 -22.19 19.45
C MET A 82 -11.25 -23.13 19.46
N ASN A 83 -11.27 -24.04 20.42
CA ASN A 83 -12.45 -24.86 20.70
C ASN A 83 -13.53 -24.06 21.43
N THR A 84 -14.72 -24.65 21.61
CA THR A 84 -15.87 -23.96 22.21
C THR A 84 -15.62 -23.49 23.65
N GLU A 85 -14.89 -24.26 24.45
CA GLU A 85 -14.57 -23.90 25.84
C GLU A 85 -13.58 -22.74 25.90
N GLU A 86 -12.55 -22.78 25.05
CA GLU A 86 -11.55 -21.71 24.90
C GLU A 86 -12.19 -20.40 24.40
N LYS A 87 -13.14 -20.47 23.47
CA LYS A 87 -13.87 -19.29 23.00
C LYS A 87 -14.70 -18.64 24.10
N ALA A 88 -15.28 -19.43 24.99
CA ALA A 88 -16.05 -18.95 26.13
C ALA A 88 -15.16 -18.37 27.26
N SER A 89 -13.86 -18.68 27.25
CA SER A 89 -12.92 -18.22 28.27
C SER A 89 -12.55 -16.73 28.11
N PRO A 90 -11.97 -16.10 29.14
CA PRO A 90 -11.41 -14.74 29.04
C PRO A 90 -10.39 -14.59 27.90
N GLU A 91 -9.62 -15.64 27.62
CA GLU A 91 -8.64 -15.69 26.53
C GLU A 91 -9.33 -15.66 25.16
N GLY A 92 -10.44 -16.38 25.00
CA GLY A 92 -11.28 -16.36 23.79
C GLY A 92 -11.88 -14.98 23.53
N GLN A 93 -12.47 -14.36 24.55
CA GLN A 93 -13.02 -12.99 24.45
C GLN A 93 -11.93 -11.97 24.09
N LYS A 94 -10.72 -12.13 24.64
CA LYS A 94 -9.57 -11.28 24.31
C LYS A 94 -9.12 -11.48 22.86
N ALA A 95 -9.01 -12.73 22.39
CA ALA A 95 -8.64 -13.04 21.02
C ALA A 95 -9.66 -12.49 20.01
N PHE A 96 -10.95 -12.56 20.36
CA PHE A 96 -12.03 -11.96 19.58
C PHE A 96 -11.87 -10.44 19.47
N ALA A 97 -11.72 -9.75 20.60
CA ALA A 97 -11.58 -8.30 20.64
C ALA A 97 -10.33 -7.82 19.88
N GLU A 98 -9.23 -8.57 19.99
CA GLU A 98 -8.00 -8.32 19.22
C GLU A 98 -8.24 -8.48 17.72
N GLY A 99 -8.90 -9.56 17.29
CA GLY A 99 -9.25 -9.79 15.88
C GLY A 99 -10.14 -8.69 15.30
N LEU A 100 -11.16 -8.27 16.06
CA LEU A 100 -12.04 -7.17 15.68
C LEU A 100 -11.28 -5.85 15.52
N TRP A 101 -10.43 -5.53 16.49
CA TRP A 101 -9.60 -4.33 16.43
C TRP A 101 -8.67 -4.36 15.21
N LEU A 102 -7.97 -5.48 14.99
CA LEU A 102 -7.08 -5.66 13.85
C LEU A 102 -7.83 -5.51 12.53
N MET A 103 -9.00 -6.15 12.39
CA MET A 103 -9.85 -6.07 11.19
C MET A 103 -10.20 -4.61 10.85
N LYS A 104 -10.60 -3.81 11.84
CA LYS A 104 -10.86 -2.37 11.66
C LYS A 104 -9.61 -1.63 11.18
N GLN A 105 -8.45 -1.89 11.78
CA GLN A 105 -7.20 -1.24 11.39
C GLN A 105 -6.77 -1.61 9.96
N VAL A 106 -6.80 -2.89 9.59
CA VAL A 106 -6.38 -3.31 8.24
C VAL A 106 -7.36 -2.81 7.17
N THR A 107 -8.65 -2.71 7.47
CA THR A 107 -9.66 -2.12 6.57
C THR A 107 -9.37 -0.64 6.30
N LYS A 108 -9.07 0.13 7.35
CA LYS A 108 -8.64 1.54 7.23
C LYS A 108 -7.32 1.71 6.49
N ARG A 109 -6.37 0.79 6.69
CA ARG A 109 -5.09 0.78 5.95
C ARG A 109 -5.32 0.45 4.48
N TYR A 110 -6.22 -0.47 4.19
CA TYR A 110 -6.55 -0.88 2.84
C TYR A 110 -7.19 0.27 2.04
N SER A 111 -8.14 1.01 2.63
CA SER A 111 -8.75 2.18 1.97
C SER A 111 -7.71 3.25 1.59
N ARG A 112 -6.77 3.55 2.51
CA ARG A 112 -5.63 4.44 2.22
C ARG A 112 -4.73 3.92 1.10
N LYS A 113 -4.46 2.61 1.09
CA LYS A 113 -3.64 1.96 0.04
C LYS A 113 -4.34 2.05 -1.32
N GLN A 114 -5.66 1.84 -1.38
CA GLN A 114 -6.45 1.99 -2.60
C GLN A 114 -6.39 3.42 -3.12
N LYS A 115 -6.66 4.43 -2.27
CA LYS A 115 -6.55 5.85 -2.64
C LYS A 115 -5.16 6.19 -3.17
N LYS A 116 -4.11 5.77 -2.47
CA LYS A 116 -2.72 5.97 -2.89
C LYS A 116 -2.45 5.31 -4.25
N TRP A 117 -2.93 4.08 -4.45
CA TRP A 117 -2.75 3.35 -5.70
C TRP A 117 -3.45 4.06 -6.86
N ILE A 118 -4.70 4.49 -6.70
CA ILE A 118 -5.45 5.24 -7.72
C ILE A 118 -4.70 6.52 -8.11
N VAL A 119 -4.31 7.33 -7.12
CA VAL A 119 -3.58 8.58 -7.34
C VAL A 119 -2.25 8.32 -8.06
N GLN A 120 -1.46 7.34 -7.61
CA GLN A 120 -0.18 7.05 -8.25
C GLN A 120 -0.33 6.50 -9.66
N ARG A 121 -1.27 5.56 -9.86
CA ARG A 121 -1.44 4.83 -11.11
C ARG A 121 -2.06 5.66 -12.21
N PHE A 122 -2.98 6.57 -11.85
CA PHE A 122 -3.77 7.30 -12.82
C PHE A 122 -3.47 8.79 -12.87
N LEU A 123 -3.08 9.42 -11.75
CA LEU A 123 -2.92 10.88 -11.70
C LEU A 123 -1.45 11.33 -11.70
N ARG A 124 -0.48 10.44 -11.41
CA ARG A 124 0.96 10.78 -11.30
C ARG A 124 1.87 10.02 -12.27
N THR A 125 1.33 9.50 -13.36
CA THR A 125 2.09 8.73 -14.37
C THR A 125 2.04 9.48 -15.71
N PRO A 126 2.92 10.47 -15.96
CA PRO A 126 2.88 11.31 -17.16
C PRO A 126 3.37 10.59 -18.42
N ASP A 127 4.12 9.50 -18.25
CA ASP A 127 4.74 8.69 -19.31
C ASP A 127 3.85 7.56 -19.83
N ARG A 128 2.58 7.51 -19.41
CA ARG A 128 1.62 6.48 -19.81
C ARG A 128 0.29 7.08 -20.20
N GLN A 129 -0.34 6.49 -21.23
CA GLN A 129 -1.74 6.75 -21.51
C GLN A 129 -2.60 6.28 -20.33
N VAL A 130 -3.29 7.23 -19.69
CA VAL A 130 -4.20 6.98 -18.57
C VAL A 130 -5.62 7.38 -18.97
N PRO A 131 -6.65 6.61 -18.55
CA PRO A 131 -8.04 6.99 -18.82
C PRO A 131 -8.40 8.29 -18.08
N PRO A 132 -9.32 9.11 -18.61
CA PRO A 132 -9.90 10.19 -17.84
C PRO A 132 -10.61 9.62 -16.60
N ILE A 133 -10.41 10.28 -15.45
CA ILE A 133 -11.03 9.91 -14.18
C ILE A 133 -11.94 11.03 -13.73
N TYR A 134 -13.19 10.73 -13.46
CA TYR A 134 -14.16 11.71 -12.96
C TYR A 134 -14.40 11.50 -11.46
N SER A 135 -14.26 12.58 -10.69
CA SER A 135 -14.50 12.54 -9.24
C SER A 135 -15.98 12.63 -8.92
N LEU A 136 -16.46 11.72 -8.08
CA LEU A 136 -17.80 11.69 -7.51
C LEU A 136 -17.71 11.77 -5.99
N ASP A 137 -18.28 12.81 -5.38
CA ASP A 137 -18.17 12.99 -3.93
C ASP A 137 -19.25 12.19 -3.20
N ALA A 138 -18.83 11.22 -2.41
CA ALA A 138 -19.65 10.37 -1.55
C ALA A 138 -19.41 10.65 -0.06
N THR A 139 -18.80 11.79 0.28
CA THR A 139 -18.51 12.18 1.66
C THR A 139 -19.79 12.35 2.47
N ASP A 140 -20.79 13.03 1.93
CA ASP A 140 -22.10 13.20 2.56
C ASP A 140 -23.16 12.33 1.87
N VAL A 141 -23.63 11.29 2.57
CA VAL A 141 -24.63 10.35 2.03
C VAL A 141 -25.98 11.03 1.82
N SER A 142 -26.30 12.07 2.58
CA SER A 142 -27.56 12.81 2.40
C SER A 142 -27.63 13.53 1.05
N ARG A 143 -26.46 13.81 0.45
CA ARG A 143 -26.31 14.47 -0.85
C ARG A 143 -25.93 13.52 -1.98
N TRP A 144 -25.86 12.21 -1.71
CA TRP A 144 -25.42 11.17 -2.65
C TRP A 144 -26.02 11.32 -4.05
N ASP A 145 -27.34 11.54 -4.09
CA ASP A 145 -28.10 11.70 -5.31
C ASP A 145 -27.49 12.77 -6.20
N GLN A 146 -27.23 13.95 -5.66
CA GLN A 146 -26.70 15.09 -6.42
C GLN A 146 -25.18 14.97 -6.65
N SER A 147 -24.42 14.61 -5.62
CA SER A 147 -22.95 14.70 -5.62
C SER A 147 -22.25 13.52 -6.30
N ALA A 148 -22.95 12.38 -6.41
CA ALA A 148 -22.41 11.16 -7.00
C ALA A 148 -23.31 10.58 -8.10
N ARG A 149 -24.58 10.27 -7.81
CA ARG A 149 -25.45 9.55 -8.75
C ARG A 149 -25.77 10.36 -10.01
N ASP A 150 -26.35 11.54 -9.84
CA ASP A 150 -26.85 12.36 -10.95
C ASP A 150 -25.66 12.84 -11.80
N LYS A 151 -24.58 13.28 -11.14
CA LYS A 151 -23.30 13.58 -11.81
C LYS A 151 -22.74 12.39 -12.60
N ALA A 152 -22.77 11.18 -12.06
CA ALA A 152 -22.33 9.99 -12.78
C ALA A 152 -23.19 9.71 -14.01
N PHE A 153 -24.51 9.87 -13.90
CA PHE A 153 -25.43 9.66 -15.01
C PHE A 153 -25.22 10.67 -16.14
N GLU A 154 -25.00 11.94 -15.81
CA GLU A 154 -24.65 12.96 -16.80
C GLU A 154 -23.37 12.58 -17.57
N ILE A 155 -22.30 12.21 -16.86
CA ILE A 155 -21.03 11.77 -17.47
C ILE A 155 -21.23 10.53 -18.35
N VAL A 156 -21.98 9.53 -17.87
CA VAL A 156 -22.22 8.28 -18.61
C VAL A 156 -23.09 8.53 -19.84
N ASN A 157 -24.11 9.37 -19.74
CA ASN A 157 -24.96 9.72 -20.88
C ASN A 157 -24.15 10.42 -21.98
N ASP A 158 -23.34 11.42 -21.63
CA ASP A 158 -22.46 12.09 -22.59
C ASP A 158 -21.47 11.11 -23.24
N PHE A 159 -20.89 10.23 -22.43
CA PHE A 159 -19.97 9.21 -22.90
C PHE A 159 -20.62 8.22 -23.89
N VAL A 160 -21.83 7.73 -23.58
CA VAL A 160 -22.59 6.80 -24.43
C VAL A 160 -23.00 7.47 -25.75
N GLU A 161 -23.43 8.73 -25.69
CA GLU A 161 -23.79 9.53 -26.87
C GLU A 161 -22.57 10.01 -27.68
N GLY A 162 -21.36 9.83 -27.15
CA GLY A 162 -20.12 10.26 -27.80
C GLY A 162 -19.90 11.77 -27.78
N ARG A 163 -20.60 12.48 -26.89
CA ARG A 163 -20.37 13.89 -26.60
C ARG A 163 -19.16 14.05 -25.69
N GLU A 164 -18.63 15.28 -25.64
CA GLU A 164 -17.67 15.64 -24.61
C GLU A 164 -18.38 15.67 -23.24
N PRO A 165 -17.82 15.04 -22.20
CA PRO A 165 -18.49 14.98 -20.90
C PRO A 165 -18.70 16.36 -20.27
N SER A 166 -19.92 16.60 -19.78
CA SER A 166 -20.31 17.87 -19.14
C SER A 166 -19.52 18.21 -17.87
N HIS A 167 -18.81 17.25 -17.30
CA HIS A 167 -17.96 17.42 -16.12
C HIS A 167 -16.51 17.15 -16.48
N GLU A 168 -15.60 17.98 -15.96
CA GLU A 168 -14.17 17.79 -16.21
C GLU A 168 -13.60 16.59 -15.44
N PRO A 169 -12.66 15.84 -16.04
CA PRO A 169 -11.91 14.82 -15.33
C PRO A 169 -10.93 15.48 -14.33
N ILE A 170 -10.51 14.71 -13.34
CA ILE A 170 -9.49 15.11 -12.37
C ILE A 170 -8.19 15.40 -13.13
N PRO A 171 -7.59 16.59 -12.94
CA PRO A 171 -6.33 16.92 -13.59
C PRO A 171 -5.22 15.98 -13.13
N LEU A 172 -4.26 15.72 -14.01
CA LEU A 172 -3.03 15.04 -13.63
C LEU A 172 -2.31 15.90 -12.58
N LEU A 173 -1.82 15.23 -11.54
CA LEU A 173 -1.03 15.88 -10.51
C LEU A 173 0.40 15.99 -11.02
N ASP A 174 0.98 17.19 -10.93
CA ASP A 174 2.38 17.41 -11.27
C ASP A 174 3.26 16.35 -10.60
N SER A 175 3.87 15.52 -11.44
CA SER A 175 4.90 14.59 -11.01
C SER A 175 6.13 15.41 -10.65
N ASN A 176 6.16 15.96 -9.45
CA ASN A 176 7.35 16.55 -8.85
C ASN A 176 8.51 15.59 -9.05
N ASN A 177 9.34 15.83 -10.09
CA ASN A 177 10.63 15.25 -10.52
C ASN A 177 11.07 13.88 -9.97
N ASN A 178 10.17 13.01 -9.56
CA ASN A 178 10.47 11.73 -8.94
C ASN A 178 10.53 10.67 -10.04
N ARG A 179 11.28 10.99 -11.11
CA ARG A 179 11.78 9.95 -12.01
C ARG A 179 12.53 8.98 -11.10
N GLN A 180 12.08 7.73 -11.09
CA GLN A 180 12.72 6.63 -10.38
C GLN A 180 14.09 6.37 -11.01
N ARG A 181 15.06 7.23 -10.69
CA ARG A 181 16.46 7.05 -11.05
C ARG A 181 17.07 6.07 -10.08
N LEU A 182 17.79 5.09 -10.61
CA LEU A 182 18.63 4.21 -9.81
C LEU A 182 19.88 5.00 -9.42
N PHE A 183 20.11 5.13 -8.13
CA PHE A 183 21.32 5.67 -7.54
C PHE A 183 22.11 4.54 -6.90
N THR A 184 23.42 4.54 -7.08
CA THR A 184 24.31 3.55 -6.46
C THR A 184 25.31 4.28 -5.56
N CYS A 185 25.38 3.88 -4.29
CA CYS A 185 26.39 4.38 -3.37
C CYS A 185 27.59 3.45 -3.34
N SER A 186 28.76 3.93 -3.77
CA SER A 186 30.04 3.21 -3.74
C SER A 186 30.69 3.11 -2.36
N ILE A 187 30.09 3.71 -1.32
CA ILE A 187 30.57 3.66 0.07
C ILE A 187 29.80 2.59 0.86
N CYS A 188 28.52 2.43 0.55
CA CYS A 188 27.65 1.48 1.22
C CYS A 188 27.38 0.22 0.40
N ASP A 189 27.76 0.21 -0.89
CA ASP A 189 27.40 -0.81 -1.89
C ASP A 189 25.90 -1.10 -1.93
N VAL A 190 25.10 -0.04 -1.87
CA VAL A 190 23.63 -0.11 -1.95
C VAL A 190 23.13 0.64 -3.17
N ALA A 191 22.17 0.03 -3.87
CA ALA A 191 21.39 0.68 -4.91
C ALA A 191 20.03 1.14 -4.37
N VAL A 192 19.67 2.40 -4.63
CA VAL A 192 18.46 3.06 -4.15
C VAL A 192 17.70 3.67 -5.33
N ILE A 193 16.38 3.51 -5.36
CA ILE A 193 15.55 4.01 -6.47
C ILE A 193 14.78 5.25 -6.03
N GLY A 194 15.04 6.39 -6.67
CA GLY A 194 14.32 7.66 -6.46
C GLY A 194 15.09 8.66 -5.60
N ASN A 195 14.89 9.95 -5.90
CA ASN A 195 15.65 11.06 -5.32
C ASN A 195 15.46 11.17 -3.80
N ILE A 196 14.21 11.04 -3.32
CA ILE A 196 13.89 11.21 -1.89
C ILE A 196 14.58 10.14 -1.04
N THR A 197 14.53 8.88 -1.49
CA THR A 197 15.18 7.77 -0.80
C THR A 197 16.70 7.86 -0.89
N TRP A 198 17.23 8.41 -1.99
CA TRP A 198 18.66 8.66 -2.15
C TRP A 198 19.16 9.76 -1.19
N GLU A 199 18.42 10.86 -1.07
CA GLU A 199 18.72 11.91 -0.09
C GLU A 199 18.64 11.40 1.36
N ALA A 200 17.63 10.59 1.67
CA ALA A 200 17.52 9.95 2.98
C ALA A 200 18.67 8.98 3.25
N HIS A 201 19.13 8.23 2.24
CA HIS A 201 20.30 7.36 2.34
C HIS A 201 21.58 8.15 2.65
N GLN A 202 21.85 9.25 1.93
CA GLN A 202 23.03 10.08 2.17
C GLN A 202 23.05 10.67 3.59
N LYS A 203 21.88 11.00 4.13
CA LYS A 203 21.72 11.52 5.50
C LYS A 203 21.64 10.42 6.58
N SER A 204 21.71 9.14 6.19
CA SER A 204 21.58 8.03 7.13
C SER A 204 22.83 7.90 8.00
N LYS A 205 22.64 7.55 9.28
CA LYS A 205 23.74 7.36 10.25
C LYS A 205 24.81 6.39 9.74
N ARG A 206 24.39 5.30 9.07
CA ARG A 206 25.29 4.30 8.48
C ARG A 206 26.16 4.89 7.38
N HIS A 207 25.57 5.65 6.46
CA HIS A 207 26.31 6.27 5.37
C HIS A 207 27.36 7.25 5.90
N LEU A 208 26.95 8.14 6.82
CA LEU A 208 27.86 9.12 7.44
C LEU A 208 29.02 8.47 8.20
N ALA A 209 28.77 7.36 8.91
CA ALA A 209 29.82 6.62 9.61
C ALA A 209 30.86 6.02 8.66
N LEU A 210 30.41 5.40 7.56
CA LEU A 210 31.32 4.81 6.56
C LEU A 210 32.10 5.88 5.78
N VAL A 211 31.47 7.02 5.48
CA VAL A 211 32.15 8.19 4.89
C VAL A 211 33.27 8.67 5.81
N LYS A 212 33.00 8.78 7.13
CA LYS A 212 34.01 9.22 8.11
C LYS A 212 35.18 8.23 8.18
N GLN A 213 34.88 6.94 8.31
CA GLN A 213 35.90 5.89 8.36
C GLN A 213 36.81 5.90 7.13
N ARG A 214 36.21 6.03 5.93
CA ARG A 214 36.95 6.08 4.66
C ARG A 214 37.89 7.29 4.59
N ARG A 215 37.45 8.47 5.05
CA ARG A 215 38.31 9.66 5.14
C ARG A 215 39.50 9.45 6.09
N GLU A 216 39.25 8.87 7.26
CA GLU A 216 40.30 8.56 8.23
C GLU A 216 41.32 7.54 7.68
N THR A 217 40.88 6.59 6.85
CA THR A 217 41.78 5.61 6.21
C THR A 217 42.58 6.24 5.06
N GLU A 218 41.96 7.12 4.28
CA GLU A 218 42.63 7.86 3.19
C GLU A 218 43.68 8.83 3.76
N GLU A 219 43.36 9.55 4.84
CA GLU A 219 44.29 10.44 5.55
C GLU A 219 45.49 9.70 6.17
N CYS A 220 45.27 8.50 6.74
CA CYS A 220 46.35 7.65 7.25
C CYS A 220 47.26 7.11 6.13
N SER A 221 46.68 6.78 4.97
CA SER A 221 47.45 6.29 3.81
C SER A 221 48.32 7.36 3.14
N ASP A 222 47.89 8.62 3.17
CA ASP A 222 48.67 9.76 2.66
C ASP A 222 49.76 10.21 3.65
N THR A 223 49.56 10.02 4.96
CA THR A 223 50.63 10.25 5.96
C THR A 223 51.71 9.18 5.91
N ASP A 224 51.36 7.91 5.67
CA ASP A 224 52.34 6.83 5.49
C ASP A 224 53.16 6.98 4.19
N ARG A 225 52.57 7.52 3.12
CA ARG A 225 53.30 7.83 1.87
C ARG A 225 54.32 8.96 2.03
N ASN A 226 54.00 9.98 2.84
CA ASN A 226 54.93 11.07 3.14
C ASN A 226 56.03 10.67 4.14
N CYS A 227 55.87 9.59 4.89
CA CYS A 227 56.90 9.08 5.81
C CYS A 227 57.94 8.17 5.12
N ALA A 228 57.65 7.67 3.91
CA ALA A 228 58.54 6.78 3.14
C ALA A 228 59.55 7.52 2.23
N GLN A 229 59.63 8.85 2.28
CA GLN A 229 60.58 9.67 1.52
C GLN A 229 61.61 10.39 2.42
N GLU A 230 62.28 9.67 3.32
CA GLU A 230 63.57 10.10 3.87
C GLU A 230 64.56 8.92 3.86
N PRO A 231 65.55 8.89 2.95
CA PRO A 231 66.74 8.07 3.13
C PRO A 231 67.77 8.82 3.97
N ALA A 232 68.22 8.16 5.03
CA ALA A 232 69.28 8.58 5.94
C ALA A 232 70.61 8.87 5.21
N MET A 233 71.29 9.92 5.68
CA MET A 233 72.69 10.26 5.39
C MET A 233 73.65 9.18 5.92
N VAL A 234 74.71 8.83 5.17
CA VAL A 234 76.04 8.48 5.74
C VAL A 234 77.15 8.97 4.80
N GLN A 235 78.19 9.49 5.44
CA GLN A 235 79.41 10.11 4.95
C GLN A 235 80.40 9.12 4.31
N ASP A 236 81.16 9.62 3.33
CA ASP A 236 82.64 9.67 3.34
C ASP A 236 83.10 10.87 2.50
#